data_AF-E1YJK6-F1
#
_entry.id   AF-E1YJK6-F1
#
_cell.length_a   1.000
_cell.length_b   1.000
_cell.length_c   1.000
_cell.angle_alpha   90.00
_cell.angle_beta   90.00
_cell.angle_gamma   90.00
#
_symmetry.space_group_name_H-M   'P 1'
#
loop_
_entity.id
_entity.type
_entity.pdbx_description
1 polymer ?
#
loop_
_entity_poly.entity_id
_entity_poly.type
_entity_poly.pdbx_seq_one_letter_code
_entity_poly.pdbx_strand_id
1 'polypeptide(L)' 'MSILNELTPVEVRRAGWEALREKLGPAGALKFILDYDRGEGNYTELRKKYSRESRLKILFRI' A
#
# COMPACT_ATOMS: atom_id res chain seq x y z
N MET A 1 19.89 11.80 -10.92
CA MET A 1 19.21 10.49 -10.84
C MET A 1 19.01 10.18 -9.36
N SER A 2 17.77 10.08 -8.88
CA SER A 2 17.53 9.82 -7.45
C SER A 2 17.72 8.33 -7.17
N ILE A 3 18.45 8.00 -6.10
CA ILE A 3 18.71 6.61 -5.66
C ILE A 3 17.40 5.83 -5.44
N LEU A 4 16.28 6.55 -5.21
CA LEU A 4 14.96 5.96 -5.00
C LEU A 4 14.37 5.29 -6.25
N ASN A 5 14.88 5.57 -7.45
CA ASN A 5 14.38 4.96 -8.69
C ASN A 5 14.92 3.53 -8.91
N GLU A 6 15.95 3.11 -8.18
CA GLU A 6 16.57 1.79 -8.30
C GLU A 6 16.13 0.82 -7.19
N LEU A 7 15.50 1.35 -6.14
CA LEU A 7 15.02 0.57 -5.01
C LEU A 7 13.67 -0.08 -5.30
N THR A 8 13.52 -1.32 -4.86
CA THR A 8 12.22 -1.99 -4.86
C THR A 8 11.24 -1.24 -3.94
N PRO A 9 9.92 -1.38 -4.15
CA PRO A 9 8.92 -0.76 -3.28
C PRO A 9 9.09 -1.12 -1.80
N VAL A 10 9.63 -2.31 -1.50
CA VAL A 10 9.90 -2.76 -0.12
C VAL A 10 11.04 -1.96 0.49
N GLU A 11 12.12 -1.75 -0.26
CA GLU A 11 13.29 -1.01 0.19
C GLU A 11 12.96 0.47 0.41
N VAL A 12 12.18 1.08 -0.49
CA VAL A 12 11.69 2.46 -0.30
C VAL A 12 10.85 2.58 0.98
N ARG A 13 9.94 1.64 1.24
CA ARG A 13 9.14 1.64 2.47
C ARG A 13 9.99 1.47 3.73
N ARG A 14 11.01 0.61 3.69
CA ARG A 14 11.93 0.41 4.81
C ARG A 14 12.74 1.69 5.10
N ALA A 15 13.34 2.27 4.07
CA ALA A 15 14.10 3.52 4.20
C ALA A 15 13.22 4.67 4.72
N GLY A 16 11.99 4.78 4.20
CA GLY A 16 11.01 5.76 4.69
C GLY A 16 10.63 5.55 6.16
N TRP A 17 10.40 4.30 6.57
CA TRP A 17 10.13 3.98 7.98
C TRP A 17 11.28 4.33 8.90
N GLU A 18 12.52 4.00 8.52
CA GLU A 18 13.71 4.33 9.32
C GLU A 18 13.88 5.84 9.48
N ALA A 19 13.73 6.60 8.39
CA ALA A 19 13.80 8.06 8.41
C ALA A 19 12.72 8.68 9.32
N LEU A 20 11.47 8.20 9.23
CA LEU A 20 10.37 8.66 10.07
C LEU A 20 10.62 8.34 11.55
N ARG A 21 11.07 7.11 11.85
CA ARG A 21 11.35 6.67 13.21
C ARG A 21 12.49 7.46 13.85
N GLU A 22 13.54 7.78 13.10
CA GLU A 22 14.67 8.58 13.58
C GLU A 22 14.24 10.00 13.97
N LYS A 23 13.35 10.62 13.17
CA LYS A 23 12.94 12.02 13.41
C LYS A 23 11.80 12.19 14.40
N LEU A 24 10.83 11.27 14.38
CA LEU A 24 9.57 11.42 15.14
C LEU A 24 9.45 10.44 16.31
N GLY A 25 10.38 9.49 16.42
CA GLY A 25 10.23 8.34 17.29
C GLY A 25 9.14 7.37 16.79
N PRO A 26 9.01 6.19 17.44
CA PRO A 26 8.08 5.15 16.99
C PRO A 26 6.61 5.59 17.03
N ALA A 27 6.18 6.29 18.09
CA ALA A 27 4.80 6.76 18.22
C ALA A 27 4.45 7.87 17.21
N GLY A 28 5.37 8.82 16.99
CA GLY A 28 5.18 9.89 16.02
C GLY A 28 5.19 9.40 14.58
N ALA A 29 6.07 8.45 14.25
CA ALA A 29 6.09 7.79 12.95
C ALA A 29 4.80 7.01 12.67
N LEU A 30 4.29 6.28 13.66
CA LEU A 30 3.02 5.56 13.53
C LEU A 30 1.84 6.52 13.32
N LYS A 31 1.75 7.60 14.11
CA LYS A 31 0.72 8.62 13.95
C LYS A 31 0.78 9.27 12.56
N PHE A 32 1.98 9.60 12.09
CA PHE A 32 2.17 10.17 10.75
C PHE A 32 1.63 9.25 9.65
N ILE A 33 1.91 7.95 9.73
CA ILE A 33 1.39 6.96 8.79
C ILE A 33 -0.14 6.91 8.86
N LEU A 34 -0.73 6.85 10.06
CA LEU A 34 -2.18 6.77 10.24
C LEU A 34 -2.92 8.04 9.81
N ASP A 35 -2.32 9.22 10.01
CA ASP A 35 -2.92 10.50 9.63
C ASP A 35 -2.90 10.71 8.10
N TYR A 36 -1.88 10.20 7.41
CA TYR A 36 -1.75 10.28 5.95
C TYR A 36 -2.39 9.11 5.21
N ASP A 37 -2.42 7.92 5.81
CA ASP A 37 -3.20 6.77 5.35
C ASP A 37 -4.65 6.96 5.78
N ARG A 38 -5.27 8.06 5.34
CA ARG A 38 -6.73 8.11 5.20
C ARG A 38 -7.04 7.01 4.21
N GLY A 39 -7.26 5.79 4.68
CA GLY A 39 -7.41 4.61 3.83
C GLY A 39 -8.46 4.88 2.75
N GLU A 40 -8.03 5.31 1.56
CA GLU A 40 -8.88 5.42 0.40
C GLU A 40 -9.01 4.02 -0.16
N GLY A 41 -9.95 3.31 0.44
CA GLY A 41 -10.22 1.94 0.14
C GLY A 41 -11.45 1.56 0.90
N ASN A 42 -12.63 1.91 0.36
CA ASN A 42 -13.78 1.09 0.67
C ASN A 42 -13.47 -0.29 0.06
N TYR A 43 -12.80 -1.14 0.85
CA TYR A 43 -12.37 -2.48 0.46
C TYR A 43 -13.56 -3.27 -0.09
N THR A 44 -14.77 -2.98 0.40
CA THR A 44 -16.05 -3.50 -0.11
C THR A 44 -16.30 -3.10 -1.57
N GLU A 45 -16.06 -1.85 -1.96
CA GLU A 45 -16.23 -1.36 -3.34
C GLU A 45 -15.11 -1.86 -4.26
N LEU A 46 -13.87 -1.88 -3.78
CA LEU A 46 -12.75 -2.50 -4.51
C LEU A 46 -13.03 -3.99 -4.78
N ARG A 47 -13.52 -4.74 -3.79
CA ARG A 47 -13.91 -6.15 -3.95
C ARG A 47 -15.03 -6.32 -4.99
N LYS A 48 -16.03 -5.43 -5.03
CA LYS A 48 -17.09 -5.47 -6.06
C LYS A 48 -16.56 -5.20 -7.48
N LYS A 49 -15.49 -4.39 -7.61
CA LYS A 49 -14.83 -4.13 -8.88
C LYS A 49 -14.09 -5.37 -9.38
N TYR A 50 -13.26 -6.00 -8.54
CA TYR A 50 -12.57 -7.25 -8.88
C TYR A 50 -13.53 -8.43 -9.09
N SER A 51 -14.62 -8.52 -8.31
CA SER A 51 -15.64 -9.56 -8.47
C SER A 51 -16.43 -9.47 -9.79
N ARG A 52 -16.41 -8.32 -10.48
CA ARG A 52 -17.00 -8.18 -11.82
C ARG A 52 -16.06 -8.67 -12.92
N GLU A 53 -14.75 -8.49 -12.77
CA GLU A 53 -13.75 -8.98 -13.73
C GLU A 53 -13.51 -10.50 -13.63
N SER A 54 -13.67 -11.10 -12.44
CA SER A 54 -13.52 -12.55 -12.28
C SER A 54 -14.66 -13.39 -12.88
N ARG A 55 -15.74 -12.77 -13.38
CA ARG A 55 -16.87 -13.50 -14.00
C ARG A 55 -16.60 -13.97 -15.44
N LEU A 56 -15.49 -13.60 -16.07
CA LEU A 56 -15.16 -14.02 -17.44
C LEU A 56 -14.11 -15.13 -17.54
N LYS A 57 -13.72 -15.79 -16.44
CA LYS A 57 -12.82 -16.96 -16.48
C LYS A 57 -13.27 -18.18 -15.68
N ILE A 58 -14.59 -18.35 -15.52
CA ILE A 58 -15.17 -19.65 -15.15
C ILE A 58 -16.31 -19.95 -16.13
N LEU A 59 -15.94 -20.15 -17.39
CA LEU A 59 -16.75 -20.84 -18.40
C LEU A 59 -15.85 -21.73 -19.27
N PHE A 60 -14.94 -22.46 -18.62
CA PHE A 60 -14.17 -23.56 -19.21
C PHE A 60 -13.99 -24.65 -18.15
N ARG A 61 -15.11 -25.25 -17.73
CA ARG A 61 -15.15 -26.58 -17.13
C ARG A 61 -16.61 -27.06 -17.10
N ILE A 62 -17.12 -27.50 -18.24
CA ILE A 62 -17.94 -28.71 -18.48
C ILE A 62 -17.78 -29.00 -19.97
#